data_AF-A0AAW0F5Y6-F1
#
_entry.id   AF-A0AAW0F5Y6-F1
#
_cell.length_a   1.000
_cell.length_b   1.000
_cell.length_c   1.000
_cell.angle_alpha   90.00
_cell.angle_beta   90.00
_cell.angle_gamma   90.00
#
_symmetry.space_group_name_H-M   'P 1'
#
loop_
_entity.id
_entity.type
_entity.pdbx_description
1 polymer ?
#
loop_
_entity_poly.entity_id
_entity_poly.type
_entity_poly.pdbx_seq_one_letter_code
_entity_poly.pdbx_strand_id
1 'polypeptide(L)'
;MMRRGAPEWFTQGKARERFHRYWPWALSSVCAGLYLFNREPFEDAAGAIVTKIRRPLLKTMEWVELHDVDPETMALELPPDMLFGPLEFPKQMRFLLAALKADNELADGYLARVIVDRMDLSLDPPILPEADFLAAGGRELLDFSVEDFTGTGSRTQRRHIFFQPDQFLQFINIIAAYPSLTAYLVTEKNGVDLVLRAYRHSKDPYARVLAMRSLTLFAFAQANDGVVEQRILQSNGVKTIVDAYKQSSGDPVDTRFLTLLLSSIMRHYPKEGGKEFIDANGVEAVVNNLNIARYKGLPQHIRVLHDAQRLPAQALGKESVNARLQDADFLGVAMGVLDAFPEFYEATGDILKLVLGVVPAHAAPLELLEYRAMPILSKYYVKWRDDQSFQTDGTRTAVAALFQLMLNDKTCQRCYDPSVASYELRECVKTAEAAVKDEQERRLTPAASSETPSSAPAAAPPPQQSQSKSNSQPAPATA
;
A
#
# COMPACT_ATOMS: atom_id res chain seq x y z
N MET A 1 2.91 -31.89 -32.05
CA MET A 1 1.58 -31.33 -32.35
C MET A 1 0.64 -31.64 -31.18
N MET A 2 0.49 -30.73 -30.23
CA MET A 2 -0.55 -30.84 -29.19
C MET A 2 -1.82 -30.20 -29.74
N ARG A 3 -2.91 -30.98 -29.86
CA ARG A 3 -4.23 -30.49 -30.29
C ARG A 3 -4.69 -29.39 -29.34
N ARG A 4 -4.62 -28.12 -29.77
CA ARG A 4 -5.36 -26.99 -29.18
C ARG A 4 -6.83 -27.10 -29.64
N GLY A 5 -7.55 -28.06 -29.09
CA GLY A 5 -9.00 -28.14 -29.18
C GLY A 5 -9.58 -28.00 -27.79
N ALA A 6 -10.76 -27.37 -27.68
CA ALA A 6 -11.53 -27.43 -26.44
C ALA A 6 -11.70 -28.91 -26.03
N PRO A 7 -11.57 -29.25 -24.74
CA PRO A 7 -11.55 -30.63 -24.31
C PRO A 7 -12.87 -31.33 -24.68
N GLU A 8 -12.83 -32.63 -25.00
CA GLU A 8 -13.97 -33.35 -25.62
C GLU A 8 -15.27 -33.27 -24.80
N TRP A 9 -15.16 -33.19 -23.47
CA TRP A 9 -16.27 -33.00 -22.54
C TRP A 9 -17.00 -31.64 -22.71
N PHE A 10 -16.32 -30.65 -23.28
CA PHE A 10 -16.85 -29.32 -23.58
C PHE A 10 -17.47 -29.23 -24.98
N THR A 11 -17.00 -30.05 -25.92
CA THR A 11 -17.46 -30.03 -27.32
C THR A 11 -18.66 -30.95 -27.58
N GLN A 12 -19.06 -31.80 -26.63
CA GLN A 12 -20.17 -32.74 -26.81
C GLN A 12 -21.37 -32.49 -25.86
N GLY A 13 -22.56 -32.34 -26.45
CA GLY A 13 -23.86 -32.45 -25.79
C GLY A 13 -24.22 -31.37 -24.75
N LYS A 14 -25.19 -31.70 -23.88
CA LYS A 14 -25.73 -30.84 -22.81
C LYS A 14 -24.67 -30.34 -21.80
N ALA A 15 -23.43 -30.83 -21.87
CA ALA A 15 -22.33 -30.40 -21.02
C ALA A 15 -21.85 -28.98 -21.36
N ARG A 16 -21.81 -28.60 -22.64
CA ARG A 16 -21.50 -27.22 -23.06
C ARG A 16 -22.54 -26.22 -22.55
N GLU A 17 -23.81 -26.60 -22.68
CA GLU A 17 -24.96 -25.83 -22.23
C GLU A 17 -25.00 -25.70 -20.70
N ARG A 18 -24.72 -26.80 -19.97
CA ARG A 18 -24.56 -26.78 -18.51
C ARG A 18 -23.35 -25.97 -18.07
N PHE A 19 -22.24 -26.03 -18.80
CA PHE A 19 -21.09 -25.19 -18.51
C PHE A 19 -21.48 -23.72 -18.66
N HIS A 20 -22.04 -23.28 -19.79
CA HIS A 20 -22.48 -21.88 -19.93
C HIS A 20 -23.56 -21.48 -18.91
N ARG A 21 -24.40 -22.42 -18.47
CA ARG A 21 -25.43 -22.18 -17.46
C ARG A 21 -24.89 -22.07 -16.03
N TYR A 22 -23.91 -22.88 -15.65
CA TYR A 22 -23.41 -22.98 -14.26
C TYR A 22 -22.05 -22.31 -14.05
N TRP A 23 -21.26 -22.11 -15.10
CA TRP A 23 -19.97 -21.43 -15.04
C TRP A 23 -20.06 -20.03 -14.44
N PRO A 24 -21.06 -19.19 -14.78
CA PRO A 24 -21.22 -17.88 -14.13
C PRO A 24 -21.44 -17.98 -12.62
N TRP A 25 -22.15 -19.03 -12.16
CA TRP A 25 -22.42 -19.27 -10.75
C TRP A 25 -21.20 -19.82 -10.03
N ALA A 26 -20.46 -20.74 -10.66
CA ALA A 26 -19.22 -21.29 -10.12
C ALA A 26 -18.15 -20.19 -9.99
N LEU A 27 -17.98 -19.37 -11.04
CA LEU A 27 -17.09 -18.21 -11.01
C LEU A 27 -17.53 -17.23 -9.94
N SER A 28 -18.83 -16.87 -9.87
CA SER A 28 -19.35 -15.97 -8.84
C SER A 28 -19.18 -16.52 -7.42
N SER A 29 -19.29 -17.83 -7.21
CA SER A 29 -19.12 -18.47 -5.90
C SER A 29 -17.66 -18.54 -5.48
N VAL A 30 -16.76 -18.83 -6.42
CA VAL A 30 -15.31 -18.80 -6.19
C VAL A 30 -14.85 -17.38 -5.92
N CYS A 31 -15.34 -16.40 -6.67
CA CYS A 31 -15.07 -14.98 -6.42
C CYS A 31 -15.67 -14.50 -5.09
N ALA A 32 -16.85 -14.98 -4.69
CA ALA A 32 -17.44 -14.70 -3.37
C ALA A 32 -16.66 -15.38 -2.22
N GLY A 33 -16.11 -16.57 -2.46
CA GLY A 33 -15.21 -17.26 -1.52
C GLY A 33 -13.89 -16.50 -1.36
N LEU A 34 -13.30 -16.04 -2.47
CA LEU A 34 -12.10 -15.20 -2.46
C LEU A 34 -12.37 -13.82 -1.82
N TYR A 35 -13.57 -13.26 -1.99
CA TYR A 35 -14.04 -12.04 -1.31
C TYR A 35 -14.05 -12.19 0.22
N LEU A 36 -14.53 -13.33 0.72
CA LEU A 36 -14.54 -13.63 2.16
C LEU A 36 -13.13 -13.76 2.75
N PHE A 37 -12.15 -14.22 1.95
CA PHE A 37 -10.78 -14.46 2.42
C PHE A 37 -9.82 -13.28 2.20
N ASN A 38 -10.01 -12.44 1.18
CA ASN A 38 -9.01 -11.41 0.79
C ASN A 38 -9.50 -9.96 0.81
N ARG A 39 -10.79 -9.64 0.96
CA ARG A 39 -11.33 -8.25 1.06
C ARG A 39 -10.68 -7.19 0.15
N GLU A 40 -10.22 -7.57 -1.04
CA GLU A 40 -9.82 -6.65 -2.11
C GLU A 40 -11.06 -6.16 -2.90
N PRO A 41 -10.95 -5.06 -3.67
CA PRO A 41 -12.10 -4.42 -4.33
C PRO A 41 -12.53 -5.20 -5.57
N PHE A 42 -13.09 -6.38 -5.35
CA PHE A 42 -13.70 -7.18 -6.41
C PHE A 42 -15.04 -6.58 -6.87
N GLU A 43 -15.67 -5.68 -6.09
CA GLU A 43 -16.92 -5.01 -6.50
C GLU A 43 -16.74 -4.15 -7.76
N ASP A 44 -15.58 -3.52 -7.95
CA ASP A 44 -15.30 -2.70 -9.14
C ASP A 44 -14.85 -3.52 -10.34
N ALA A 45 -14.09 -4.61 -10.13
CA ALA A 45 -13.71 -5.53 -11.19
C ALA A 45 -14.90 -6.39 -11.65
N ALA A 46 -15.69 -6.94 -10.71
CA ALA A 46 -16.94 -7.64 -11.01
C ALA A 46 -18.01 -6.68 -11.54
N GLY A 47 -18.08 -5.47 -11.00
CA GLY A 47 -18.92 -4.39 -11.48
C GLY A 47 -18.57 -4.03 -12.92
N ALA A 48 -17.29 -3.84 -13.26
CA ALA A 48 -16.83 -3.59 -14.61
C ALA A 48 -17.07 -4.78 -15.55
N ILE A 49 -16.80 -6.01 -15.12
CA ILE A 49 -17.07 -7.21 -15.92
C ILE A 49 -18.57 -7.37 -16.16
N VAL A 50 -19.42 -7.11 -15.15
CA VAL A 50 -20.88 -7.24 -15.29
C VAL A 50 -21.48 -6.09 -16.09
N THR A 51 -21.03 -4.85 -15.88
CA THR A 51 -21.65 -3.65 -16.46
C THR A 51 -21.01 -3.19 -17.78
N LYS A 52 -19.70 -3.34 -17.97
CA LYS A 52 -18.98 -2.93 -19.19
C LYS A 52 -18.75 -4.08 -20.18
N ILE A 53 -18.74 -5.34 -19.72
CA ILE A 53 -18.53 -6.49 -20.60
C ILE A 53 -19.83 -7.29 -20.78
N ARG A 54 -20.42 -7.80 -19.69
CA ARG A 54 -21.56 -8.73 -19.73
C ARG A 54 -22.87 -8.07 -20.15
N ARG A 55 -23.22 -6.89 -19.61
CA ARG A 55 -24.48 -6.20 -19.94
C ARG A 55 -24.55 -5.74 -21.39
N PRO A 56 -23.48 -5.15 -21.97
CA PRO A 56 -23.43 -4.82 -23.39
C PRO A 56 -23.48 -6.09 -24.24
N LEU A 57 -22.68 -7.14 -23.95
CA LEU A 57 -22.76 -8.41 -24.68
C LEU A 57 -24.16 -9.02 -24.68
N LEU A 58 -24.83 -9.05 -23.53
CA LEU A 58 -26.19 -9.60 -23.44
C LEU A 58 -27.21 -8.73 -24.17
N LYS A 59 -27.11 -7.40 -24.09
CA LYS A 59 -27.98 -6.48 -24.86
C LYS A 59 -27.74 -6.58 -26.37
N THR A 60 -26.49 -6.71 -26.79
CA THR A 60 -26.12 -6.88 -28.20
C THR A 60 -26.61 -8.24 -28.70
N MET A 61 -26.47 -9.32 -27.92
CA MET A 61 -27.03 -10.63 -28.28
C MET A 61 -28.57 -10.62 -28.33
N GLU A 62 -29.23 -10.01 -27.35
CA GLU A 62 -30.70 -9.89 -27.31
C GLU A 62 -31.22 -9.02 -28.46
N TRP A 63 -30.50 -7.96 -28.84
CA TRP A 63 -30.84 -7.11 -29.99
C TRP A 63 -30.61 -7.81 -31.33
N VAL A 64 -29.52 -8.59 -31.47
CA VAL A 64 -29.20 -9.42 -32.65
C VAL A 64 -30.24 -10.52 -32.85
N GLU A 65 -30.67 -11.18 -31.76
CA GLU A 65 -31.75 -12.18 -31.80
C GLU A 65 -33.12 -11.56 -32.14
N LEU A 66 -33.35 -10.29 -31.78
CA LEU A 66 -34.61 -9.57 -32.06
C LEU A 66 -34.70 -9.00 -33.49
N HIS A 67 -33.58 -8.65 -34.12
CA HIS A 67 -33.56 -7.91 -35.39
C HIS A 67 -33.06 -8.73 -36.59
N ASP A 68 -32.70 -10.00 -36.39
CA ASP A 68 -32.26 -10.95 -37.44
C ASP A 68 -31.18 -10.35 -38.36
N VAL A 69 -30.31 -9.52 -37.78
CA VAL A 69 -29.22 -8.82 -38.48
C VAL A 69 -28.05 -9.78 -38.61
N ASP A 70 -27.57 -9.97 -39.84
CA ASP A 70 -26.45 -10.84 -40.16
C ASP A 70 -25.20 -10.47 -39.30
N PRO A 71 -24.74 -11.36 -38.40
CA PRO A 71 -23.67 -11.05 -37.44
C PRO A 71 -22.35 -10.64 -38.10
N GLU A 72 -22.16 -10.93 -39.40
CA GLU A 72 -20.98 -10.50 -40.17
C GLU A 72 -20.92 -8.97 -40.38
N THR A 73 -22.07 -8.27 -40.33
CA THR A 73 -22.09 -6.80 -40.49
C THR A 73 -21.82 -6.04 -39.19
N MET A 74 -22.20 -6.58 -38.02
CA MET A 74 -21.81 -6.02 -36.71
C MET A 74 -20.42 -6.46 -36.23
N ALA A 75 -19.86 -7.52 -36.81
CA ALA A 75 -18.46 -7.90 -36.63
C ALA A 75 -17.48 -6.78 -37.06
N LEU A 76 -17.92 -5.80 -37.85
CA LEU A 76 -17.10 -4.66 -38.24
C LEU A 76 -17.01 -3.56 -37.16
N GLU A 77 -17.83 -3.63 -36.10
CA GLU A 77 -17.86 -2.66 -34.99
C GLU A 77 -17.19 -3.16 -33.70
N LEU A 78 -16.80 -4.43 -33.65
CA LEU A 78 -16.02 -4.98 -32.53
C LEU A 78 -14.52 -4.93 -32.89
N PRO A 79 -13.61 -4.68 -31.94
CA PRO A 79 -12.18 -4.86 -32.17
C PRO A 79 -11.96 -6.27 -32.75
N PRO A 80 -11.26 -6.44 -33.89
CA PRO A 80 -10.96 -7.73 -34.55
C PRO A 80 -10.67 -8.89 -33.59
N ASP A 81 -10.08 -8.60 -32.45
CA ASP A 81 -9.67 -9.55 -31.43
C ASP A 81 -10.83 -10.20 -30.65
N MET A 82 -12.02 -9.58 -30.64
CA MET A 82 -13.24 -10.22 -30.13
C MET A 82 -13.80 -11.25 -31.12
N LEU A 83 -13.37 -11.18 -32.39
CA LEU A 83 -13.79 -12.08 -33.47
C LEU A 83 -12.73 -13.14 -33.79
N PHE A 84 -11.44 -12.84 -33.60
CA PHE A 84 -10.31 -13.69 -34.00
C PHE A 84 -9.44 -14.21 -32.85
N GLY A 85 -9.75 -13.87 -31.58
CA GLY A 85 -8.99 -14.30 -30.39
C GLY A 85 -7.96 -13.27 -29.90
N PRO A 86 -7.25 -13.52 -28.78
CA PRO A 86 -6.33 -12.55 -28.21
C PRO A 86 -5.19 -12.24 -29.17
N LEU A 87 -5.17 -11.03 -29.72
CA LEU A 87 -4.06 -10.56 -30.53
C LEU A 87 -2.80 -10.43 -29.69
N GLU A 88 -1.65 -10.66 -30.32
CA GLU A 88 -0.35 -10.33 -29.74
C GLU A 88 -0.23 -8.82 -29.56
N PHE A 89 0.49 -8.40 -28.53
CA PHE A 89 0.64 -6.99 -28.14
C PHE A 89 1.07 -6.06 -29.29
N PRO A 90 2.05 -6.39 -30.16
CA PRO A 90 2.41 -5.52 -31.27
C PRO A 90 1.27 -5.30 -32.27
N LYS A 91 0.39 -6.30 -32.46
CA LYS A 91 -0.77 -6.18 -33.34
C LYS A 91 -1.87 -5.34 -32.69
N GLN A 92 -2.14 -5.55 -31.40
CA GLN A 92 -3.06 -4.70 -30.63
C GLN A 92 -2.63 -3.23 -30.70
N MET A 93 -1.34 -2.96 -30.48
CA MET A 93 -0.81 -1.60 -30.56
C MET A 93 -0.90 -1.00 -31.96
N ARG A 94 -0.59 -1.77 -33.00
CA ARG A 94 -0.71 -1.29 -34.38
C ARG A 94 -2.15 -0.88 -34.71
N PHE A 95 -3.14 -1.68 -34.31
CA PHE A 95 -4.54 -1.35 -34.53
C PHE A 95 -4.99 -0.17 -33.69
N LEU A 96 -4.57 -0.10 -32.42
CA LEU A 96 -4.83 1.05 -31.55
C LEU A 96 -4.32 2.35 -32.18
N LEU A 97 -3.04 2.42 -32.56
CA LEU A 97 -2.46 3.63 -33.15
C LEU A 97 -3.13 4.02 -34.47
N ALA A 98 -3.50 3.04 -35.30
CA ALA A 98 -4.23 3.31 -36.52
C ALA A 98 -5.63 3.87 -36.25
N ALA A 99 -6.36 3.30 -35.29
CA ALA A 99 -7.69 3.75 -34.90
C ALA A 99 -7.67 5.16 -34.27
N LEU A 100 -6.68 5.43 -33.41
CA LEU A 100 -6.47 6.75 -32.80
C LEU A 100 -6.19 7.84 -33.83
N LYS A 101 -5.33 7.55 -34.83
CA LYS A 101 -5.05 8.47 -35.94
C LYS A 101 -6.25 8.71 -36.85
N ALA A 102 -7.10 7.70 -37.00
CA ALA A 102 -8.32 7.77 -37.79
C ALA A 102 -9.51 8.39 -37.03
N ASP A 103 -9.33 8.79 -35.76
CA ASP A 103 -10.38 9.29 -34.87
C ASP A 103 -11.58 8.31 -34.78
N ASN A 104 -11.27 7.01 -34.68
CA ASN A 104 -12.24 5.92 -34.71
C ASN A 104 -12.54 5.38 -33.29
N GLU A 105 -13.82 5.18 -32.96
CA GLU A 105 -14.30 4.68 -31.67
C GLU A 105 -13.75 3.28 -31.30
N LEU A 106 -13.34 2.47 -32.29
CA LEU A 106 -12.63 1.21 -32.04
C LEU A 106 -11.37 1.38 -31.18
N ALA A 107 -10.77 2.58 -31.19
CA ALA A 107 -9.62 2.90 -30.35
C ALA A 107 -9.92 2.75 -28.85
N ASP A 108 -11.15 3.04 -28.39
CA ASP A 108 -11.52 2.86 -26.98
C ASP A 108 -11.47 1.39 -26.57
N GLY A 109 -11.96 0.50 -27.43
CA GLY A 109 -11.92 -0.94 -27.18
C GLY A 109 -10.49 -1.48 -27.12
N TYR A 110 -9.63 -1.03 -28.03
CA TYR A 110 -8.22 -1.40 -28.05
C TYR A 110 -7.44 -0.82 -26.86
N LEU A 111 -7.71 0.43 -26.50
CA LEU A 111 -7.07 1.09 -25.37
C LEU A 111 -7.45 0.41 -24.05
N ALA A 112 -8.75 0.16 -23.83
CA ALA A 112 -9.24 -0.53 -22.65
C ALA A 112 -8.59 -1.91 -22.50
N ARG A 113 -8.41 -2.63 -23.61
CA ARG A 113 -7.74 -3.93 -23.61
C ARG A 113 -6.26 -3.82 -23.23
N VAL A 114 -5.52 -2.92 -23.86
CA VAL A 114 -4.10 -2.71 -23.52
C VAL A 114 -3.96 -2.36 -22.04
N ILE A 115 -4.87 -1.55 -21.50
CA ILE A 115 -4.91 -1.22 -20.08
C ILE A 115 -5.19 -2.46 -19.23
N VAL A 116 -6.25 -3.21 -19.50
CA VAL A 116 -6.62 -4.38 -18.69
C VAL A 116 -5.57 -5.49 -18.75
N ASP A 117 -4.98 -5.73 -19.93
CA ASP A 117 -4.01 -6.80 -20.13
C ASP A 117 -2.62 -6.46 -19.54
N ARG A 118 -2.31 -5.17 -19.30
CA ARG A 118 -0.94 -4.70 -19.00
C ARG A 118 -0.80 -3.79 -17.78
N MET A 119 -1.89 -3.29 -17.22
CA MET A 119 -1.84 -2.49 -16.01
C MET A 119 -1.52 -3.40 -14.83
N ASP A 120 -0.27 -3.34 -14.39
CA ASP A 120 0.12 -3.89 -13.10
C ASP A 120 0.01 -2.84 -12.00
N LEU A 121 -0.62 -3.20 -10.89
CA LEU A 121 -0.75 -2.38 -9.70
C LEU A 121 0.21 -2.81 -8.58
N SER A 122 0.79 -4.02 -8.62
CA SER A 122 1.54 -4.63 -7.51
C SER A 122 3.01 -4.19 -7.36
N LEU A 123 3.50 -3.26 -8.20
CA LEU A 123 4.91 -2.85 -8.29
C LEU A 123 5.83 -3.98 -8.76
N ASP A 124 5.26 -5.02 -9.36
CA ASP A 124 6.03 -6.12 -9.88
C ASP A 124 6.74 -5.68 -11.18
N PRO A 125 7.86 -6.34 -11.54
CA PRO A 125 8.49 -6.09 -12.82
C PRO A 125 7.47 -6.30 -13.96
N PRO A 126 7.42 -5.39 -14.96
CA PRO A 126 6.44 -5.51 -16.02
C PRO A 126 6.60 -6.82 -16.77
N ILE A 127 5.48 -7.48 -17.07
CA ILE A 127 5.43 -8.76 -17.80
C ILE A 127 6.02 -8.60 -19.23
N LEU A 128 5.95 -7.39 -19.79
CA LEU A 128 6.47 -7.07 -21.13
C LEU A 128 7.75 -6.24 -21.04
N PRO A 129 8.85 -6.64 -21.70
CA PRO A 129 10.07 -5.84 -21.79
C PRO A 129 9.84 -4.46 -22.43
N GLU A 130 10.57 -3.45 -21.96
CA GLU A 130 10.47 -2.07 -22.49
C GLU A 130 10.78 -2.00 -23.98
N ALA A 131 11.77 -2.76 -24.46
CA ALA A 131 12.14 -2.79 -25.88
C ALA A 131 10.98 -3.23 -26.78
N ASP A 132 10.19 -4.21 -26.34
CA ASP A 132 9.03 -4.71 -27.09
C ASP A 132 7.90 -3.69 -27.07
N PHE A 133 7.72 -2.99 -25.94
CA PHE A 133 6.73 -1.91 -25.83
C PHE A 133 7.07 -0.72 -26.75
N LEU A 134 8.35 -0.33 -26.78
CA LEU A 134 8.85 0.73 -27.67
C LEU A 134 8.75 0.33 -29.15
N ALA A 135 9.14 -0.89 -29.50
CA ALA A 135 9.06 -1.41 -30.86
C ALA A 135 7.63 -1.45 -31.39
N ALA A 136 6.64 -1.63 -30.51
CA ALA A 136 5.22 -1.60 -30.85
C ALA A 136 4.63 -0.18 -30.97
N GLY A 137 5.42 0.88 -30.78
CA GLY A 137 4.96 2.26 -30.87
C GLY A 137 4.54 2.89 -29.53
N GLY A 138 5.04 2.37 -28.40
CA GLY A 138 4.70 2.87 -27.06
C GLY A 138 4.98 4.36 -26.85
N ARG A 139 6.06 4.90 -27.44
CA ARG A 139 6.36 6.35 -27.41
C ARG A 139 5.31 7.16 -28.16
N GLU A 140 4.88 6.68 -29.32
CA GLU A 140 3.87 7.35 -30.14
C GLU A 140 2.51 7.38 -29.42
N LEU A 141 2.14 6.29 -28.74
CA LEU A 141 0.94 6.26 -27.91
C LEU A 141 1.02 7.24 -26.74
N LEU A 142 2.19 7.37 -26.11
CA LEU A 142 2.43 8.34 -25.04
C LEU A 142 2.33 9.79 -25.53
N ASP A 143 2.92 10.11 -26.67
CA ASP A 143 2.80 11.46 -27.25
C ASP A 143 1.34 11.78 -27.59
N PHE A 144 0.63 10.82 -28.19
CA PHE A 144 -0.78 10.96 -28.50
C PHE A 144 -1.61 11.18 -27.24
N SER A 145 -1.39 10.41 -26.17
CA SER A 145 -2.19 10.53 -24.94
C SER A 145 -2.00 11.88 -24.26
N VAL A 146 -0.77 12.43 -24.30
CA VAL A 146 -0.49 13.78 -23.80
C VAL A 146 -1.19 14.84 -24.65
N GLU A 147 -1.12 14.76 -25.98
CA GLU A 147 -1.82 15.70 -26.87
C GLU A 147 -3.34 15.66 -26.66
N ASP A 148 -3.89 14.45 -26.58
CA ASP A 148 -5.33 14.21 -26.42
C ASP A 148 -5.85 14.75 -25.08
N PHE A 149 -5.13 14.48 -23.99
CA PHE A 149 -5.49 14.94 -22.64
C PHE A 149 -5.35 16.47 -22.49
N THR A 150 -4.31 17.07 -23.07
CA THR A 150 -4.04 18.51 -22.93
C THR A 150 -4.81 19.40 -23.90
N GLY A 151 -5.48 18.83 -24.89
CA GLY A 151 -6.17 19.63 -25.90
C GLY A 151 -5.24 20.20 -26.98
N THR A 152 -4.01 19.68 -27.12
CA THR A 152 -2.97 20.28 -27.98
C THR A 152 -2.70 19.46 -29.25
N GLY A 153 -1.97 20.05 -30.21
CA GLY A 153 -1.55 19.38 -31.43
C GLY A 153 -2.72 18.81 -32.23
N SER A 154 -2.65 17.51 -32.53
CA SER A 154 -3.64 16.78 -33.33
C SER A 154 -5.05 16.81 -32.74
N ARG A 155 -5.17 17.03 -31.41
CA ARG A 155 -6.45 17.08 -30.70
C ARG A 155 -7.38 18.17 -31.21
N THR A 156 -6.84 19.28 -31.72
CA THR A 156 -7.63 20.42 -32.25
C THR A 156 -8.50 20.07 -33.46
N GLN A 157 -8.16 18.98 -34.17
CA GLN A 157 -8.85 18.54 -35.39
C GLN A 157 -9.72 17.30 -35.16
N ARG A 158 -9.64 16.69 -33.97
CA ARG A 158 -10.31 15.43 -33.64
C ARG A 158 -11.60 15.67 -32.85
N ARG A 159 -12.61 14.83 -33.11
CA ARG A 159 -13.92 14.90 -32.44
C ARG A 159 -13.93 14.11 -31.14
N HIS A 160 -13.29 12.94 -31.13
CA HIS A 160 -13.32 12.04 -29.97
C HIS A 160 -12.20 12.38 -28.96
N ILE A 161 -12.47 12.12 -27.68
CA ILE A 161 -11.50 12.21 -26.58
C ILE A 161 -11.33 10.80 -26.03
N PHE A 162 -10.15 10.22 -26.23
CA PHE A 162 -9.84 8.85 -25.81
C PHE A 162 -9.21 8.84 -24.42
N PHE A 163 -8.36 9.83 -24.13
CA PHE A 163 -7.66 9.99 -22.85
C PHE A 163 -8.34 11.04 -21.98
N GLN A 164 -9.50 10.68 -21.42
CA GLN A 164 -10.05 11.42 -20.28
C GLN A 164 -9.15 11.20 -19.04
N PRO A 165 -9.30 11.99 -17.95
CA PRO A 165 -8.38 11.93 -16.81
C PRO A 165 -8.13 10.52 -16.27
N ASP A 166 -9.15 9.67 -16.23
CA ASP A 166 -9.07 8.32 -15.66
C ASP A 166 -8.28 7.37 -16.58
N GLN A 167 -8.59 7.36 -17.87
CA GLN A 167 -7.87 6.57 -18.89
C GLN A 167 -6.41 7.03 -18.99
N PHE A 168 -6.17 8.34 -18.88
CA PHE A 168 -4.83 8.90 -18.85
C PHE A 168 -4.05 8.34 -17.64
N LEU A 169 -4.60 8.42 -16.42
CA LEU A 169 -3.94 7.89 -15.22
C LEU A 169 -3.68 6.39 -15.28
N GLN A 170 -4.64 5.60 -15.79
CA GLN A 170 -4.48 4.16 -15.99
C GLN A 170 -3.33 3.86 -16.96
N PHE A 171 -3.30 4.57 -18.09
CA PHE A 171 -2.22 4.42 -19.06
C PHE A 171 -0.86 4.84 -18.50
N ILE A 172 -0.79 5.96 -17.77
CA ILE A 172 0.45 6.40 -17.13
C ILE A 172 0.98 5.37 -16.13
N ASN A 173 0.11 4.62 -15.44
CA ASN A 173 0.54 3.54 -14.54
C ASN A 173 1.19 2.36 -15.26
N ILE A 174 0.88 2.13 -16.54
CA ILE A 174 1.58 1.17 -17.41
C ILE A 174 2.95 1.74 -17.78
N ILE A 175 2.99 3.02 -18.18
CA ILE A 175 4.23 3.70 -18.58
C ILE A 175 5.22 3.82 -17.42
N ALA A 176 4.73 4.00 -16.19
CA ALA A 176 5.53 4.14 -14.99
C ALA A 176 6.42 2.91 -14.69
N ALA A 177 6.13 1.75 -15.29
CA ALA A 177 6.97 0.56 -15.21
C ALA A 177 8.19 0.60 -16.16
N TYR A 178 8.24 1.56 -17.08
CA TYR A 178 9.25 1.69 -18.14
C TYR A 178 10.14 2.92 -17.90
N PRO A 179 11.39 2.75 -17.44
CA PRO A 179 12.24 3.86 -17.02
C PRO A 179 12.52 4.90 -18.10
N SER A 180 12.76 4.51 -19.36
CA SER A 180 13.10 5.47 -20.42
C SER A 180 11.89 6.32 -20.83
N LEU A 181 10.70 5.70 -20.86
CA LEU A 181 9.44 6.40 -21.12
C LEU A 181 9.04 7.30 -19.95
N THR A 182 9.24 6.83 -18.72
CA THR A 182 9.00 7.61 -17.50
C THR A 182 9.91 8.81 -17.43
N ALA A 183 11.21 8.63 -17.68
CA ALA A 183 12.18 9.72 -17.74
C ALA A 183 11.73 10.78 -18.75
N TYR A 184 11.39 10.38 -19.98
CA TYR A 184 10.88 11.31 -20.99
C TYR A 184 9.61 12.04 -20.56
N LEU A 185 8.62 11.31 -20.04
CA LEU A 185 7.35 11.88 -19.63
C LEU A 185 7.56 12.95 -18.55
N VAL A 186 8.38 12.62 -17.56
CA VAL A 186 8.75 13.55 -16.49
C VAL A 186 9.51 14.73 -17.07
N THR A 187 10.58 14.50 -17.84
CA THR A 187 11.52 15.55 -18.23
C THR A 187 11.00 16.45 -19.35
N GLU A 188 10.50 15.86 -20.43
CA GLU A 188 10.15 16.54 -21.69
C GLU A 188 8.67 16.92 -21.79
N LYS A 189 7.77 16.18 -21.13
CA LYS A 189 6.31 16.39 -21.25
C LYS A 189 5.64 16.96 -20.01
N ASN A 190 6.43 17.30 -18.98
CA ASN A 190 5.93 17.78 -17.70
C ASN A 190 4.92 16.82 -17.03
N GLY A 191 5.23 15.52 -17.07
CA GLY A 191 4.34 14.45 -16.62
C GLY A 191 3.81 14.59 -15.20
N VAL A 192 4.57 15.22 -14.29
CA VAL A 192 4.14 15.47 -12.91
C VAL A 192 2.91 16.39 -12.87
N ASP A 193 2.93 17.50 -13.57
CA ASP A 193 1.79 18.43 -13.65
C ASP A 193 0.61 17.75 -14.36
N LEU A 194 0.86 16.97 -15.41
CA LEU A 194 -0.20 16.22 -16.11
C LEU A 194 -0.92 15.24 -15.18
N VAL A 195 -0.18 14.46 -14.38
CA VAL A 195 -0.76 13.53 -13.40
C VAL A 195 -1.55 14.28 -12.32
N LEU A 196 -1.02 15.39 -11.80
CA LEU A 196 -1.73 16.22 -10.81
C LEU A 196 -3.02 16.83 -11.39
N ARG A 197 -3.00 17.30 -12.64
CA ARG A 197 -4.20 17.78 -13.34
C ARG A 197 -5.20 16.65 -13.55
N ALA A 198 -4.76 15.49 -14.00
CA ALA A 198 -5.63 14.34 -14.21
C ALA A 198 -6.31 13.92 -12.90
N TYR A 199 -5.57 13.89 -11.79
CA TYR A 199 -6.15 13.63 -10.47
C TYR A 199 -7.22 14.65 -10.08
N ARG A 200 -6.95 15.97 -10.24
CA ARG A 200 -7.91 17.04 -9.90
C ARG A 200 -9.19 17.00 -10.74
N HIS A 201 -9.11 16.52 -11.98
CA HIS A 201 -10.25 16.45 -12.90
C HIS A 201 -10.93 15.07 -12.96
N SER A 202 -10.37 14.09 -12.29
CA SER A 202 -10.93 12.74 -12.23
C SER A 202 -12.24 12.73 -11.44
N LYS A 203 -13.14 11.82 -11.85
CA LYS A 203 -14.36 11.48 -11.12
C LYS A 203 -14.26 10.10 -10.45
N ASP A 204 -13.17 9.37 -10.69
CA ASP A 204 -12.94 8.02 -10.18
C ASP A 204 -12.35 8.08 -8.76
N PRO A 205 -12.99 7.42 -7.77
CA PRO A 205 -12.43 7.26 -6.43
C PRO A 205 -10.99 6.69 -6.41
N TYR A 206 -10.62 5.86 -7.38
CA TYR A 206 -9.29 5.24 -7.47
C TYR A 206 -8.22 6.13 -8.11
N ALA A 207 -8.60 7.25 -8.73
CA ALA A 207 -7.64 8.13 -9.38
C ALA A 207 -6.60 8.68 -8.40
N ARG A 208 -6.96 8.84 -7.12
CA ARG A 208 -5.99 9.13 -6.06
C ARG A 208 -4.86 8.09 -6.05
N VAL A 209 -5.21 6.81 -5.91
CA VAL A 209 -4.23 5.73 -5.78
C VAL A 209 -3.34 5.68 -7.03
N LEU A 210 -3.95 5.76 -8.21
CA LEU A 210 -3.25 5.73 -9.48
C LEU A 210 -2.32 6.93 -9.68
N ALA A 211 -2.74 8.13 -9.30
CA ALA A 211 -1.93 9.34 -9.42
C ALA A 211 -0.76 9.31 -8.43
N MET A 212 -1.01 8.96 -7.17
CA MET A 212 0.05 8.89 -6.15
C MET A 212 1.06 7.80 -6.50
N ARG A 213 0.60 6.62 -6.94
CA ARG A 213 1.45 5.55 -7.45
C ARG A 213 2.33 6.03 -8.61
N SER A 214 1.74 6.70 -9.59
CA SER A 214 2.48 7.23 -10.75
C SER A 214 3.59 8.19 -10.30
N LEU A 215 3.27 9.16 -9.44
CA LEU A 215 4.26 10.11 -8.93
C LEU A 215 5.37 9.42 -8.13
N THR A 216 5.04 8.42 -7.30
CA THR A 216 6.06 7.64 -6.56
C THR A 216 6.95 6.83 -7.50
N LEU A 217 6.37 6.16 -8.50
CA LEU A 217 7.13 5.40 -9.50
C LEU A 217 8.01 6.30 -10.36
N PHE A 218 7.53 7.50 -10.70
CA PHE A 218 8.33 8.50 -11.40
C PHE A 218 9.58 8.83 -10.61
N ALA A 219 9.46 9.03 -9.29
CA ALA A 219 10.59 9.32 -8.42
C ALA A 219 11.61 8.17 -8.43
N PHE A 220 11.16 6.91 -8.33
CA PHE A 220 12.04 5.74 -8.39
C PHE A 220 12.73 5.53 -9.74
N ALA A 221 12.12 6.00 -10.84
CA ALA A 221 12.66 5.85 -12.18
C ALA A 221 13.65 6.96 -12.58
N GLN A 222 13.78 8.05 -11.80
CA GLN A 222 14.72 9.12 -12.12
C GLN A 222 16.16 8.72 -11.79
N ALA A 223 17.10 9.18 -12.61
CA ALA A 223 18.53 8.99 -12.35
C ALA A 223 19.04 9.80 -11.15
N ASN A 224 18.38 10.93 -10.85
CA ASN A 224 18.70 11.80 -9.73
C ASN A 224 17.50 11.90 -8.80
N ASP A 225 17.72 11.63 -7.52
CA ASP A 225 16.72 11.82 -6.47
C ASP A 225 16.29 13.30 -6.40
N GLY A 226 15.03 13.56 -6.04
CA GLY A 226 14.51 14.91 -5.88
C GLY A 226 14.01 15.59 -7.16
N VAL A 227 14.19 15.00 -8.34
CA VAL A 227 13.74 15.62 -9.61
C VAL A 227 12.21 15.71 -9.70
N VAL A 228 11.52 14.65 -9.30
CA VAL A 228 10.05 14.60 -9.32
C VAL A 228 9.48 15.48 -8.23
N GLU A 229 10.05 15.44 -7.04
CA GLU A 229 9.69 16.25 -5.89
C GLU A 229 9.84 17.75 -6.22
N GLN A 230 10.89 18.15 -6.94
CA GLN A 230 11.05 19.53 -7.41
C GLN A 230 9.88 19.97 -8.30
N ARG A 231 9.48 19.11 -9.25
CA ARG A 231 8.38 19.39 -10.19
C ARG A 231 7.03 19.40 -9.48
N ILE A 232 6.87 18.58 -8.44
CA ILE A 232 5.69 18.61 -7.56
C ILE A 232 5.58 19.99 -6.90
N LEU A 233 6.67 20.52 -6.35
CA LEU A 233 6.69 21.86 -5.75
C LEU A 233 6.39 22.96 -6.77
N GLN A 234 7.01 22.91 -7.95
CA GLN A 234 6.73 23.86 -9.04
C GLN A 234 5.25 23.85 -9.47
N SER A 235 4.55 22.73 -9.27
CA SER A 235 3.13 22.56 -9.60
C SER A 235 2.19 22.82 -8.42
N ASN A 236 2.70 23.33 -7.28
CA ASN A 236 1.99 23.44 -6.00
C ASN A 236 1.27 22.12 -5.63
N GLY A 237 1.96 21.00 -5.87
CA GLY A 237 1.39 19.67 -5.81
C GLY A 237 1.32 19.10 -4.39
N VAL A 238 2.11 19.61 -3.44
CA VAL A 238 2.16 19.06 -2.07
C VAL A 238 0.81 19.18 -1.39
N LYS A 239 0.14 20.33 -1.52
CA LYS A 239 -1.23 20.49 -1.01
C LYS A 239 -2.18 19.46 -1.61
N THR A 240 -2.08 19.20 -2.92
CA THR A 240 -2.93 18.21 -3.61
C THR A 240 -2.67 16.79 -3.07
N ILE A 241 -1.42 16.46 -2.77
CA ILE A 241 -1.02 15.17 -2.18
C ILE A 241 -1.51 15.06 -0.73
N VAL A 242 -1.44 16.14 0.06
CA VAL A 242 -1.97 16.15 1.44
C VAL A 242 -3.49 16.05 1.44
N ASP A 243 -4.19 16.74 0.55
CA ASP A 243 -5.65 16.63 0.41
C ASP A 243 -6.06 15.21 -0.02
N ALA A 244 -5.29 14.58 -0.92
CA ALA A 244 -5.45 13.17 -1.26
C ALA A 244 -5.28 12.26 -0.03
N TYR A 245 -4.29 12.57 0.81
CA TYR A 245 -4.04 11.81 2.02
C TYR A 245 -5.18 11.94 3.04
N LYS A 246 -5.76 13.13 3.21
CA LYS A 246 -6.95 13.34 4.06
C LYS A 246 -8.17 12.53 3.61
N GLN A 247 -8.30 12.30 2.31
CA GLN A 247 -9.38 11.49 1.73
C GLN A 247 -9.12 9.99 1.78
N SER A 248 -7.94 9.57 2.24
CA SER A 248 -7.55 8.17 2.20
C SER A 248 -8.29 7.33 3.24
N SER A 249 -8.36 6.04 2.98
CA SER A 249 -9.03 5.07 3.84
C SER A 249 -8.17 4.60 5.02
N GLY A 250 -6.97 5.16 5.22
CA GLY A 250 -5.98 4.70 6.21
C GLY A 250 -5.49 3.27 5.98
N ASP A 251 -5.86 2.65 4.85
CA ASP A 251 -5.41 1.32 4.47
C ASP A 251 -3.94 1.37 4.02
N PRO A 252 -3.08 0.43 4.45
CA PRO A 252 -1.70 0.37 4.00
C PRO A 252 -1.55 0.36 2.47
N VAL A 253 -2.46 -0.29 1.73
CA VAL A 253 -2.40 -0.38 0.26
C VAL A 253 -2.68 0.98 -0.40
N ASP A 254 -3.66 1.72 0.12
CA ASP A 254 -4.06 3.05 -0.36
C ASP A 254 -3.02 4.12 -0.02
N THR A 255 -2.38 4.00 1.15
CA THR A 255 -1.55 5.06 1.72
C THR A 255 -0.04 4.87 1.55
N ARG A 256 0.39 3.72 1.02
CA ARG A 256 1.82 3.42 0.82
C ARG A 256 2.50 4.45 -0.07
N PHE A 257 1.90 4.78 -1.21
CA PHE A 257 2.49 5.73 -2.16
C PHE A 257 2.49 7.16 -1.61
N LEU A 258 1.39 7.56 -0.95
CA LEU A 258 1.28 8.85 -0.27
C LEU A 258 2.38 9.05 0.78
N THR A 259 2.56 8.07 1.66
CA THR A 259 3.55 8.15 2.73
C THR A 259 4.98 8.17 2.18
N LEU A 260 5.29 7.34 1.17
CA LEU A 260 6.60 7.37 0.50
C LEU A 260 6.88 8.71 -0.19
N LEU A 261 5.91 9.24 -0.93
CA LEU A 261 6.08 10.47 -1.68
C LEU A 261 6.25 11.68 -0.76
N LEU A 262 5.42 11.81 0.29
CA LEU A 262 5.53 12.90 1.27
C LEU A 262 6.84 12.84 2.04
N SER A 263 7.26 11.64 2.47
CA SER A 263 8.59 11.43 3.07
C SER A 263 9.71 11.84 2.13
N SER A 264 9.63 11.48 0.84
CA SER A 264 10.64 11.88 -0.15
C SER A 264 10.71 13.40 -0.32
N ILE A 265 9.56 14.07 -0.45
CA ILE A 265 9.47 15.53 -0.59
C ILE A 265 10.11 16.23 0.61
N MET A 266 9.77 15.81 1.84
CA MET A 266 10.30 16.43 3.06
C MET A 266 11.80 16.19 3.26
N ARG A 267 12.35 15.08 2.73
CA ARG A 267 13.80 14.79 2.82
C ARG A 267 14.62 15.58 1.81
N HIS A 268 14.14 15.70 0.57
CA HIS A 268 14.86 16.39 -0.51
C HIS A 268 14.66 17.90 -0.46
N TYR A 269 13.46 18.36 -0.10
CA TYR A 269 13.10 19.78 -0.01
C TYR A 269 12.49 20.11 1.36
N PRO A 270 13.27 19.97 2.46
CA PRO A 270 12.77 20.17 3.81
C PRO A 270 12.29 21.60 4.09
N LYS A 271 12.74 22.60 3.33
CA LYS A 271 12.30 23.99 3.50
C LYS A 271 10.98 24.23 2.78
N GLU A 272 10.98 24.08 1.46
CA GLU A 272 9.85 24.42 0.60
C GLU A 272 8.74 23.37 0.73
N GLY A 273 9.07 22.09 0.53
CA GLY A 273 8.11 20.99 0.62
C GLY A 273 7.66 20.72 2.05
N GLY A 274 8.56 20.86 3.02
CA GLY A 274 8.20 20.82 4.43
C GLY A 274 7.19 21.92 4.79
N LYS A 275 7.40 23.14 4.32
CA LYS A 275 6.48 24.25 4.56
C LYS A 275 5.10 23.99 3.93
N GLU A 276 5.05 23.58 2.67
CA GLU A 276 3.76 23.28 2.01
C GLU A 276 3.02 22.12 2.69
N PHE A 277 3.73 21.11 3.20
CA PHE A 277 3.14 20.02 3.98
C PHE A 277 2.50 20.54 5.28
N ILE A 278 3.21 21.39 6.02
CA ILE A 278 2.73 21.98 7.27
C ILE A 278 1.54 22.92 7.02
N ASP A 279 1.64 23.81 6.03
CA ASP A 279 0.61 24.76 5.64
C ASP A 279 -0.68 24.04 5.16
N ALA A 280 -0.56 22.82 4.63
CA ALA A 280 -1.70 22.00 4.21
C ALA A 280 -2.32 21.15 5.33
N ASN A 281 -1.93 21.35 6.60
CA ASN A 281 -2.31 20.50 7.74
C ASN A 281 -1.91 19.02 7.54
N GLY A 282 -0.70 18.79 7.03
CA GLY A 282 -0.18 17.44 6.80
C GLY A 282 -0.09 16.59 8.07
N VAL A 283 0.26 17.19 9.22
CA VAL A 283 0.35 16.48 10.51
C VAL A 283 -1.01 15.91 10.92
N GLU A 284 -2.05 16.73 10.85
CA GLU A 284 -3.44 16.32 11.13
C GLU A 284 -3.89 15.19 10.19
N ALA A 285 -3.58 15.31 8.89
CA ALA A 285 -3.87 14.26 7.92
C ALA A 285 -3.20 12.93 8.28
N VAL A 286 -1.96 12.95 8.75
CA VAL A 286 -1.22 11.76 9.17
C VAL A 286 -1.85 11.13 10.42
N VAL A 287 -2.20 11.94 11.42
CA VAL A 287 -2.82 11.44 12.67
C VAL A 287 -4.19 10.83 12.40
N ASN A 288 -5.02 11.48 11.56
CA ASN A 288 -6.33 10.96 11.15
C ASN A 288 -6.20 9.60 10.44
N ASN A 289 -5.21 9.45 9.56
CA ASN A 289 -4.98 8.17 8.88
C ASN A 289 -4.41 7.11 9.82
N LEU A 290 -3.55 7.49 10.77
CA LEU A 290 -3.05 6.59 11.81
C LEU A 290 -4.21 6.06 12.70
N ASN A 291 -5.19 6.91 12.99
CA ASN A 291 -6.39 6.54 13.74
C ASN A 291 -7.23 5.46 13.01
N ILE A 292 -7.27 5.51 11.68
CA ILE A 292 -7.95 4.47 10.89
C ILE A 292 -7.06 3.22 10.74
N ALA A 293 -5.76 3.41 10.49
CA ALA A 293 -4.79 2.34 10.30
C ALA A 293 -4.63 1.43 11.53
N ARG A 294 -4.91 1.95 12.74
CA ARG A 294 -4.91 1.15 13.99
C ARG A 294 -5.89 -0.04 13.97
N TYR A 295 -6.77 -0.11 12.97
CA TYR A 295 -7.70 -1.23 12.74
C TYR A 295 -7.35 -2.10 11.53
N LYS A 296 -6.33 -1.72 10.73
CA LYS A 296 -6.06 -2.29 9.39
C LYS A 296 -4.67 -2.88 9.20
N GLY A 297 -3.71 -2.64 10.10
CA GLY A 297 -2.57 -3.56 10.28
C GLY A 297 -1.15 -3.06 10.00
N LEU A 298 -0.91 -1.80 9.60
CA LEU A 298 0.47 -1.27 9.50
C LEU A 298 0.53 0.26 9.75
N PRO A 299 1.31 0.76 10.72
CA PRO A 299 1.39 2.19 11.02
C PRO A 299 2.48 2.91 10.19
N GLN A 300 2.50 2.72 8.87
CA GLN A 300 3.49 3.34 7.96
C GLN A 300 3.48 4.88 7.98
N HIS A 301 2.40 5.47 8.48
CA HIS A 301 2.20 6.89 8.71
C HIS A 301 3.21 7.52 9.68
N ILE A 302 3.75 6.74 10.63
CA ILE A 302 4.75 7.21 11.61
C ILE A 302 5.98 7.78 10.91
N ARG A 303 6.39 7.18 9.79
CA ARG A 303 7.53 7.66 9.00
C ARG A 303 7.38 9.13 8.60
N VAL A 304 6.18 9.52 8.18
CA VAL A 304 5.88 10.89 7.76
C VAL A 304 5.97 11.85 8.94
N LEU A 305 5.49 11.45 10.13
CA LEU A 305 5.62 12.27 11.35
C LEU A 305 7.09 12.48 11.74
N HIS A 306 7.89 11.43 11.65
CA HIS A 306 9.31 11.52 11.98
C HIS A 306 10.10 12.38 11.00
N ASP A 307 9.78 12.30 9.70
CA ASP A 307 10.35 13.22 8.70
C ASP A 307 9.88 14.67 8.96
N ALA A 308 8.63 14.87 9.38
CA ALA A 308 8.10 16.18 9.75
C ALA A 308 8.84 16.77 10.98
N GLN A 309 9.15 15.96 12.00
CA GLN A 309 9.89 16.41 13.18
C GLN A 309 11.32 16.88 12.88
N ARG A 310 11.89 16.47 11.74
CA ARG A 310 13.23 16.86 11.29
C ARG A 310 13.24 18.12 10.43
N LEU A 311 12.06 18.70 10.16
CA LEU A 311 11.96 19.90 9.35
C LEU A 311 12.65 21.09 10.03
N PRO A 312 13.31 21.96 9.26
CA PRO A 312 13.98 23.13 9.80
C PRO A 312 12.94 24.17 10.25
N ALA A 313 13.33 25.04 11.20
CA ALA A 313 12.45 26.06 11.76
C ALA A 313 11.81 26.98 10.71
N GLN A 314 12.47 27.20 9.56
CA GLN A 314 11.89 28.01 8.47
C GLN A 314 10.64 27.38 7.84
N ALA A 315 10.55 26.04 7.84
CA ALA A 315 9.40 25.31 7.31
C ALA A 315 8.26 25.21 8.33
N LEU A 316 8.59 25.00 9.61
CA LEU A 316 7.62 24.84 10.69
C LEU A 316 6.89 26.14 11.06
N GLY A 317 7.55 27.28 10.83
CA GLY A 317 7.00 28.57 11.21
C GLY A 317 7.01 28.76 12.73
N LYS A 318 5.87 29.16 13.30
CA LYS A 318 5.77 29.50 14.74
C LYS A 318 5.46 28.31 15.63
N GLU A 319 4.99 27.21 15.06
CA GLU A 319 4.40 26.10 15.79
C GLU A 319 5.21 24.83 15.55
N SER A 320 5.54 24.10 16.61
CA SER A 320 6.28 22.85 16.51
C SER A 320 5.39 21.72 15.96
N VAL A 321 6.00 20.66 15.42
CA VAL A 321 5.25 19.45 15.05
C VAL A 321 4.57 18.82 16.27
N ASN A 322 5.21 18.87 17.44
CA ASN A 322 4.65 18.28 18.65
C ASN A 322 3.40 19.05 19.15
N ALA A 323 3.35 20.37 18.98
CA ALA A 323 2.15 21.16 19.23
C ALA A 323 1.03 20.75 18.26
N ARG A 324 1.34 20.63 16.97
CA ARG A 324 0.37 20.18 15.94
C ARG A 324 -0.14 18.76 16.16
N LEU A 325 0.70 17.87 16.72
CA LEU A 325 0.28 16.53 17.10
C LEU A 325 -0.73 16.58 18.24
N GLN A 326 -0.51 17.45 19.24
CA GLN A 326 -1.46 17.65 20.32
C GLN A 326 -2.79 18.20 19.80
N ASP A 327 -2.76 19.21 18.94
CA ASP A 327 -3.96 19.80 18.32
C ASP A 327 -4.75 18.79 17.46
N ALA A 328 -4.11 17.71 17.02
CA ALA A 328 -4.71 16.64 16.23
C ALA A 328 -5.14 15.42 17.07
N ASP A 329 -5.25 15.54 18.41
CA ASP A 329 -5.62 14.46 19.33
C ASP A 329 -4.72 13.21 19.25
N PHE A 330 -3.42 13.41 18.98
CA PHE A 330 -2.49 12.31 18.74
C PHE A 330 -2.38 11.31 19.90
N LEU A 331 -2.47 11.75 21.17
CA LEU A 331 -2.24 10.88 22.33
C LEU A 331 -3.22 9.69 22.37
N GLY A 332 -4.51 9.94 22.12
CA GLY A 332 -5.52 8.88 22.07
C GLY A 332 -5.30 7.92 20.89
N VAL A 333 -4.83 8.44 19.75
CA VAL A 333 -4.47 7.61 18.58
C VAL A 333 -3.25 6.75 18.88
N ALA A 334 -2.19 7.34 19.44
CA ALA A 334 -0.95 6.67 19.82
C ALA A 334 -1.19 5.52 20.79
N MET A 335 -1.95 5.75 21.87
CA MET A 335 -2.30 4.70 22.83
C MET A 335 -3.12 3.58 22.18
N GLY A 336 -4.08 3.95 21.30
CA GLY A 336 -4.87 2.97 20.56
C GLY A 336 -4.03 2.08 19.64
N VAL A 337 -3.01 2.62 18.97
CA VAL A 337 -2.09 1.83 18.13
C VAL A 337 -1.22 0.92 19.00
N LEU A 338 -0.70 1.40 20.13
CA LEU A 338 0.11 0.59 21.06
C LEU A 338 -0.66 -0.62 21.62
N ASP A 339 -1.96 -0.45 21.91
CA ASP A 339 -2.78 -1.55 22.42
C ASP A 339 -3.22 -2.54 21.33
N ALA A 340 -3.54 -2.03 20.13
CA ALA A 340 -3.99 -2.85 19.00
C ALA A 340 -2.86 -3.68 18.38
N PHE A 341 -1.64 -3.13 18.33
CA PHE A 341 -0.53 -3.67 17.56
C PHE A 341 0.78 -3.78 18.37
N PRO A 342 0.77 -4.40 19.56
CA PRO A 342 1.95 -4.49 20.41
C PRO A 342 3.06 -5.37 19.83
N GLU A 343 2.82 -6.12 18.74
CA GLU A 343 3.79 -6.95 18.02
C GLU A 343 4.67 -6.17 17.04
N PHE A 344 4.27 -4.97 16.62
CA PHE A 344 5.06 -4.15 15.69
C PHE A 344 6.08 -3.29 16.45
N TYR A 345 7.06 -3.96 17.06
CA TYR A 345 8.02 -3.40 18.00
C TYR A 345 8.67 -2.08 17.56
N GLU A 346 9.18 -2.00 16.33
CA GLU A 346 9.84 -0.79 15.81
C GLU A 346 8.86 0.40 15.74
N ALA A 347 7.66 0.16 15.22
CA ALA A 347 6.64 1.19 15.10
C ALA A 347 6.13 1.65 16.48
N THR A 348 5.93 0.72 17.41
CA THR A 348 5.50 1.05 18.76
C THR A 348 6.59 1.81 19.52
N GLY A 349 7.86 1.47 19.32
CA GLY A 349 9.01 2.22 19.85
C GLY A 349 9.05 3.67 19.35
N ASP A 350 8.79 3.89 18.07
CA ASP A 350 8.73 5.24 17.50
C ASP A 350 7.53 6.04 18.02
N ILE A 351 6.36 5.42 18.19
CA ILE A 351 5.20 6.07 18.82
C ILE A 351 5.54 6.52 20.25
N LEU A 352 6.19 5.67 21.04
CA LEU A 352 6.57 6.01 22.42
C LEU A 352 7.50 7.23 22.46
N LYS A 353 8.46 7.33 21.53
CA LYS A 353 9.33 8.51 21.40
C LYS A 353 8.55 9.77 21.00
N LEU A 354 7.58 9.65 20.09
CA LEU A 354 6.69 10.76 19.71
C LEU A 354 5.88 11.24 20.92
N VAL A 355 5.25 10.34 21.67
CA VAL A 355 4.47 10.66 22.87
C VAL A 355 5.34 11.36 23.92
N LEU A 356 6.56 10.86 24.14
CA LEU A 356 7.51 11.48 25.07
C LEU A 356 7.96 12.88 24.63
N GLY A 357 7.91 13.19 23.32
CA GLY A 357 8.15 14.53 22.80
C GLY A 357 6.96 15.48 22.93
N VAL A 358 5.72 14.96 22.91
CA VAL A 358 4.48 15.76 22.99
C VAL A 358 4.12 16.10 24.42
N VAL A 359 4.04 15.10 25.30
CA VAL A 359 3.48 15.27 26.65
C VAL A 359 4.22 16.33 27.48
N PRO A 360 5.53 16.26 27.72
CA PRO A 360 6.20 17.25 28.56
C PRO A 360 6.21 18.67 27.97
N ALA A 361 5.96 18.82 26.67
CA ALA A 361 6.03 20.10 25.98
C ALA A 361 4.65 20.75 25.74
N HIS A 362 3.61 19.94 25.54
CA HIS A 362 2.33 20.40 24.99
C HIS A 362 1.07 19.77 25.60
N ALA A 363 1.19 18.75 26.47
CA ALA A 363 0.02 18.07 27.05
C ALA A 363 0.16 17.85 28.56
N ALA A 364 -0.93 17.55 29.26
CA ALA A 364 -0.85 17.14 30.66
C ALA A 364 -0.62 15.62 30.78
N PRO A 365 0.19 15.14 31.75
CA PRO A 365 0.30 13.71 32.04
C PRO A 365 -1.04 13.03 32.37
N LEU A 366 -2.02 13.81 32.85
CA LEU A 366 -3.38 13.34 33.11
C LEU A 366 -4.09 12.85 31.84
N GLU A 367 -3.88 13.51 30.70
CA GLU A 367 -4.50 13.10 29.42
C GLU A 367 -4.07 11.69 29.01
N LEU A 368 -2.82 11.31 29.29
CA LEU A 368 -2.36 9.93 29.08
C LEU A 368 -3.20 8.94 29.90
N LEU A 369 -3.50 9.26 31.16
CA LEU A 369 -4.35 8.41 31.99
C LEU A 369 -5.76 8.29 31.45
N GLU A 370 -6.34 9.38 30.95
CA GLU A 370 -7.67 9.39 30.33
C GLU A 370 -7.72 8.45 29.12
N TYR A 371 -6.63 8.35 28.35
CA TYR A 371 -6.48 7.41 27.24
C TYR A 371 -5.98 6.01 27.65
N ARG A 372 -6.10 5.64 28.94
CA ARG A 372 -5.71 4.32 29.48
C ARG A 372 -4.22 3.98 29.27
N ALA A 373 -3.34 4.97 29.24
CA ALA A 373 -1.91 4.74 29.03
C ALA A 373 -1.29 3.79 30.07
N MET A 374 -1.72 3.84 31.35
CA MET A 374 -1.16 2.97 32.39
C MET A 374 -1.33 1.47 32.07
N PRO A 375 -2.56 0.95 31.87
CA PRO A 375 -2.74 -0.44 31.44
C PRO A 375 -1.98 -0.82 30.16
N ILE A 376 -2.01 0.05 29.15
CA ILE A 376 -1.41 -0.22 27.84
C ILE A 376 0.11 -0.32 27.95
N LEU A 377 0.74 0.65 28.61
CA LEU A 377 2.19 0.68 28.82
C LEU A 377 2.65 -0.45 29.75
N SER A 378 1.88 -0.81 30.79
CA SER A 378 2.23 -1.94 31.66
C SER A 378 2.21 -3.27 30.89
N LYS A 379 1.17 -3.49 30.07
CA LYS A 379 1.07 -4.66 29.18
C LYS A 379 2.22 -4.69 28.17
N TYR A 380 2.56 -3.54 27.58
CA TYR A 380 3.69 -3.43 26.65
C TYR A 380 5.03 -3.72 27.34
N TYR A 381 5.28 -3.14 28.51
CA TYR A 381 6.50 -3.39 29.29
C TYR A 381 6.66 -4.87 29.63
N VAL A 382 5.61 -5.51 30.19
CA VAL A 382 5.66 -6.93 30.56
C VAL A 382 5.89 -7.84 29.35
N LYS A 383 5.34 -7.49 28.19
CA LYS A 383 5.55 -8.25 26.94
C LYS A 383 7.02 -8.23 26.48
N TRP A 384 7.68 -7.08 26.58
CA TRP A 384 9.00 -6.84 25.97
C TRP A 384 10.17 -6.78 26.94
N ARG A 385 9.94 -6.76 28.27
CA ARG A 385 10.99 -6.57 29.29
C ARG A 385 12.16 -7.56 29.23
N ASP A 386 11.94 -8.75 28.68
CA ASP A 386 12.94 -9.82 28.58
C ASP A 386 13.63 -9.84 27.19
N ASP A 387 13.20 -8.98 26.25
CA ASP A 387 13.80 -8.84 24.93
C ASP A 387 15.07 -7.95 24.97
N GLN A 388 16.12 -8.39 24.28
CA GLN A 388 17.41 -7.68 24.27
C GLN A 388 17.34 -6.33 23.56
N SER A 389 16.57 -6.23 22.46
CA SER A 389 16.42 -4.99 21.69
C SER A 389 15.72 -3.95 22.56
N PHE A 390 14.64 -4.35 23.25
CA PHE A 390 13.91 -3.49 24.20
C PHE A 390 14.79 -2.91 25.31
N GLN A 391 15.73 -3.70 25.83
CA GLN A 391 16.64 -3.24 26.87
C GLN A 391 17.72 -2.28 26.38
N THR A 392 18.03 -2.24 25.07
CA THR A 392 19.24 -1.57 24.56
C THR A 392 18.99 -0.42 23.59
N ASP A 393 17.87 -0.39 22.88
CA ASP A 393 17.59 0.60 21.83
C ASP A 393 16.94 1.91 22.33
N GLY A 394 16.76 2.04 23.64
CA GLY A 394 16.15 3.19 24.32
C GLY A 394 14.62 3.12 24.45
N THR A 395 13.97 2.07 23.96
CA THR A 395 12.51 1.90 24.09
C THR A 395 12.10 1.68 25.55
N ARG A 396 12.86 0.87 26.30
CA ARG A 396 12.64 0.73 27.76
C ARG A 396 12.77 2.08 28.48
N THR A 397 13.77 2.88 28.14
CA THR A 397 13.97 4.23 28.69
C THR A 397 12.76 5.12 28.41
N ALA A 398 12.20 5.07 27.19
CA ALA A 398 11.01 5.83 26.84
C ALA A 398 9.78 5.41 27.65
N VAL A 399 9.55 4.11 27.82
CA VAL A 399 8.45 3.57 28.64
C VAL A 399 8.60 4.01 30.11
N ALA A 400 9.79 3.84 30.68
CA ALA A 400 10.08 4.26 32.05
C ALA A 400 9.89 5.78 32.25
N ALA A 401 10.31 6.60 31.29
CA ALA A 401 10.12 8.04 31.34
C ALA A 401 8.62 8.44 31.31
N LEU A 402 7.80 7.78 30.48
CA LEU A 402 6.36 8.01 30.44
C LEU A 402 5.68 7.60 31.75
N PHE A 403 6.07 6.46 32.34
CA PHE A 403 5.62 6.08 33.67
C PHE A 403 6.00 7.11 34.73
N GLN A 404 7.25 7.56 34.71
CA GLN A 404 7.74 8.55 35.66
C GLN A 404 6.97 9.88 35.56
N LEU A 405 6.64 10.34 34.34
CA LEU A 405 5.82 11.52 34.12
C LEU A 405 4.44 11.37 34.78
N MET A 406 3.76 10.24 34.57
CA MET A 406 2.44 10.00 35.13
C MET A 406 2.46 9.72 36.65
N LEU A 407 3.52 9.13 37.20
CA LEU A 407 3.64 8.86 38.64
C LEU A 407 3.97 10.12 39.45
N ASN A 408 4.74 11.04 38.86
CA ASN A 408 5.16 12.28 39.52
C ASN A 408 4.11 13.40 39.46
N ASP A 409 3.13 13.29 38.56
CA ASP A 409 2.08 14.30 38.41
C ASP A 409 1.08 14.26 39.58
N LYS A 410 0.83 15.44 40.18
CA LYS A 410 -0.04 15.57 41.36
C LYS A 410 -1.50 15.26 41.06
N THR A 411 -1.96 15.50 39.85
CA THR A 411 -3.36 15.21 39.45
C THR A 411 -3.53 13.72 39.22
N CYS A 412 -2.58 13.07 38.56
CA CYS A 412 -2.52 11.63 38.40
C CYS A 412 -2.48 10.88 39.75
N GLN A 413 -1.72 11.38 40.72
CA GLN A 413 -1.64 10.79 42.07
C GLN A 413 -3.00 10.68 42.77
N ARG A 414 -3.93 11.62 42.53
CA ARG A 414 -5.29 11.54 43.08
C ARG A 414 -6.07 10.38 42.48
N CYS A 415 -5.82 10.04 41.21
CA CYS A 415 -6.44 8.90 40.53
C CYS A 415 -5.89 7.54 41.02
N TYR A 416 -4.70 7.52 41.62
CA TYR A 416 -4.07 6.30 42.15
C TYR A 416 -4.43 6.01 43.61
N ASP A 417 -5.22 6.88 44.27
CA ASP A 417 -5.65 6.66 45.65
C ASP A 417 -6.31 5.28 45.78
N PRO A 418 -5.85 4.40 46.69
CA PRO A 418 -6.44 3.09 46.89
C PRO A 418 -7.95 3.14 47.17
N SER A 419 -8.50 4.21 47.73
CA SER A 419 -9.94 4.33 47.94
C SER A 419 -10.75 4.46 46.64
N VAL A 420 -10.14 4.88 45.54
CA VAL A 420 -10.79 5.17 44.25
C VAL A 420 -10.27 4.29 43.11
N ALA A 421 -8.98 3.93 43.12
CA ALA A 421 -8.31 3.20 42.06
C ALA A 421 -8.77 1.74 41.96
N SER A 422 -9.08 1.32 40.72
CA SER A 422 -9.39 -0.08 40.40
C SER A 422 -8.20 -1.00 40.71
N TYR A 423 -8.49 -2.28 40.95
CA TYR A 423 -7.44 -3.28 41.18
C TYR A 423 -6.44 -3.35 40.01
N GLU A 424 -6.94 -3.29 38.77
CA GLU A 424 -6.13 -3.25 37.55
C GLU A 424 -5.15 -2.06 37.58
N LEU A 425 -5.64 -0.85 37.86
CA LEU A 425 -4.79 0.34 37.91
C LEU A 425 -3.71 0.24 38.98
N ARG A 426 -4.00 -0.37 40.14
CA ARG A 426 -3.00 -0.57 41.20
C ARG A 426 -1.89 -1.54 40.78
N GLU A 427 -2.21 -2.62 40.07
CA GLU A 427 -1.19 -3.53 39.52
C GLU A 427 -0.36 -2.86 38.43
N CYS A 428 -0.97 -1.99 37.62
CA CYS A 428 -0.25 -1.17 36.65
C CYS A 428 0.73 -0.20 37.35
N VAL A 429 0.33 0.45 38.45
CA VAL A 429 1.22 1.33 39.23
C VAL A 429 2.43 0.56 39.76
N LYS A 430 2.23 -0.64 40.33
CA LYS A 430 3.37 -1.50 40.77
C LYS A 430 4.31 -1.83 39.62
N THR A 431 3.76 -2.13 38.45
CA THR A 431 4.54 -2.43 37.25
C THR A 431 5.33 -1.20 36.78
N ALA A 432 4.70 -0.03 36.81
CA ALA A 432 5.31 1.24 36.46
C ALA A 432 6.45 1.62 37.41
N GLU A 433 6.25 1.47 38.73
CA GLU A 433 7.29 1.70 39.74
C GLU A 433 8.48 0.75 39.56
N ALA A 434 8.21 -0.53 39.27
CA ALA A 434 9.25 -1.51 38.98
C ALA A 434 10.04 -1.14 37.71
N ALA A 435 9.36 -0.78 36.62
CA ALA A 435 9.99 -0.36 35.37
C ALA A 435 10.89 0.88 35.54
N VAL A 436 10.42 1.89 36.30
CA VAL A 436 11.22 3.08 36.61
C VAL A 436 12.45 2.72 37.43
N LYS A 437 12.31 1.82 38.41
CA LYS A 437 13.40 1.37 39.26
C LYS A 437 14.44 0.57 38.46
N ASP A 438 14.01 -0.35 37.60
CA ASP A 438 14.88 -1.16 36.76
C ASP A 438 15.72 -0.28 35.82
N GLU A 439 15.14 0.79 35.28
CA GLU A 439 15.86 1.77 34.46
C GLU A 439 16.86 2.60 35.27
N GLN A 440 16.47 3.09 36.46
CA GLN A 440 17.35 3.86 37.35
C GLN A 440 18.57 3.04 37.80
N GLU A 441 18.37 1.77 38.11
CA GLU A 441 19.42 0.85 38.57
C GLU A 441 20.17 0.19 37.40
N ARG A 442 19.80 0.49 36.14
CA ARG A 442 20.31 -0.15 34.91
C ARG A 442 20.30 -1.68 34.99
N ARG A 443 19.30 -2.26 35.64
CA ARG A 443 19.17 -3.72 35.74
C ARG A 443 18.83 -4.27 34.36
N LEU A 444 19.67 -5.15 33.82
CA LEU A 444 19.33 -5.95 32.65
C LEU A 444 18.55 -7.16 33.15
N THR A 445 17.33 -7.36 32.66
CA THR A 445 16.58 -8.57 32.96
C THR A 445 17.24 -9.70 32.15
N PRO A 446 17.86 -10.71 32.78
CA PRO A 446 18.44 -11.80 32.03
C PRO A 446 17.32 -12.49 31.24
N ALA A 447 17.51 -12.63 29.93
CA ALA A 447 16.61 -13.45 29.10
C ALA A 447 16.49 -14.81 29.80
N ALA A 448 15.26 -15.21 30.12
CA ALA A 448 15.02 -16.53 30.66
C ALA A 448 15.63 -17.52 29.66
N SER A 449 16.71 -18.19 30.07
CA SER A 449 17.25 -19.32 29.33
C SER A 449 16.07 -20.25 29.12
N SER A 450 15.72 -20.49 27.86
CA SER A 450 14.79 -21.55 27.50
C SER A 450 15.26 -22.82 28.21
N GLU A 451 14.55 -23.19 29.27
CA GLU A 451 14.76 -24.47 29.95
C GLU A 451 14.36 -25.55 28.95
N THR A 452 15.33 -26.03 28.16
CA THR A 452 15.28 -27.37 27.62
C THR A 452 15.00 -28.32 28.78
N PRO A 453 13.99 -29.20 28.71
CA PRO A 453 13.77 -30.19 29.75
C PRO A 453 15.02 -31.05 29.86
N SER A 454 15.63 -31.02 31.04
CA SER A 454 16.76 -31.84 31.45
C SER A 454 16.51 -33.31 31.10
N SER A 455 17.20 -33.82 30.07
CA SER A 455 17.35 -35.25 29.85
C SER A 455 18.08 -35.86 31.05
N ALA A 456 17.47 -36.88 31.64
CA ALA A 456 17.97 -37.65 32.77
C ALA A 456 19.43 -38.14 32.59
N PRO A 457 20.21 -38.33 33.68
CA PRO A 457 21.61 -38.69 33.61
C PRO A 457 21.82 -40.10 33.03
N ALA A 458 22.78 -40.19 32.12
CA ALA A 458 23.22 -41.42 31.46
C ALA A 458 23.69 -42.46 32.49
N ALA A 459 23.02 -43.60 32.53
CA ALA A 459 23.49 -44.79 33.22
C ALA A 459 24.68 -45.41 32.48
N ALA A 460 25.69 -45.81 33.25
CA ALA A 460 26.92 -46.44 32.78
C ALA A 460 26.68 -47.73 31.97
N PRO A 461 27.54 -48.06 30.99
CA PRO A 461 27.40 -49.25 30.16
C PRO A 461 27.83 -50.52 30.92
N PRO A 462 27.15 -51.67 30.72
CA PRO A 462 27.57 -52.95 31.28
C PRO A 462 28.70 -53.59 30.45
N PRO A 463 29.51 -54.49 31.06
CA PRO A 463 30.65 -55.11 30.40
C PRO A 463 30.24 -56.24 29.43
N GLN A 464 30.98 -56.35 28.33
CA GLN A 464 30.86 -57.40 27.32
C GLN A 464 31.32 -58.77 27.85
N GLN A 465 30.55 -59.82 27.54
CA GLN A 465 31.06 -61.20 27.44
C GLN A 465 30.72 -61.81 26.08
N SER A 466 31.80 -62.04 25.32
CA SER A 466 32.11 -63.19 24.45
C SER A 466 31.12 -63.71 23.37
N GLN A 467 31.65 -63.60 22.14
CA GLN A 467 31.76 -64.65 21.11
C GLN A 467 30.52 -65.07 20.28
N SER A 468 30.55 -64.77 18.98
CA SER A 468 30.92 -65.78 17.96
C SER A 468 31.08 -65.15 16.56
N LYS A 469 31.86 -65.83 15.73
CA LYS A 469 32.51 -65.41 14.48
C LYS A 469 31.63 -65.63 13.24
N SER A 470 31.83 -64.82 12.19
CA SER A 470 32.24 -65.22 10.82
C SER A 470 31.93 -64.08 9.82
N ASN A 471 32.95 -63.38 9.33
CA ASN A 471 33.61 -63.53 8.03
C ASN A 471 32.73 -63.36 6.79
N SER A 472 32.80 -62.20 6.12
CA SER A 472 33.37 -62.06 4.76
C SER A 472 33.30 -60.60 4.25
N GLN A 473 34.45 -60.10 3.82
CA GLN A 473 34.71 -58.88 3.01
C GLN A 473 34.39 -59.12 1.51
N PRO A 474 34.60 -58.16 0.57
CA PRO A 474 34.53 -56.69 0.62
C PRO A 474 33.70 -56.07 -0.54
N ALA A 475 33.61 -54.74 -0.55
CA ALA A 475 33.05 -53.87 -1.61
C ALA A 475 33.79 -53.99 -2.98
N PRO A 476 33.30 -53.40 -4.10
CA PRO A 476 33.40 -51.94 -4.30
C PRO A 476 32.27 -51.26 -5.13
N ALA A 477 32.41 -49.94 -5.21
CA ALA A 477 31.62 -48.92 -5.90
C ALA A 477 31.31 -49.16 -7.38
N THR A 478 30.29 -48.47 -7.91
CA THR A 478 30.39 -47.59 -9.10
C THR A 478 29.09 -46.85 -9.42
N ALA A 479 29.28 -45.65 -9.97
CA ALA A 479 28.40 -44.80 -10.80
C ALA A 479 27.25 -44.02 -10.12
#